data_AF-X1U474-F1
#
_entry.id   AF-X1U474-F1
#
_cell.length_a   1.000
_cell.length_b   1.000
_cell.length_c   1.000
_cell.angle_alpha   90.00
_cell.angle_beta   90.00
_cell.angle_gamma   90.00
#
_symmetry.space_group_name_H-M   'P 1'
#
loop_
_entity.id
_entity.type
_entity.pdbx_description
1 polymer ?
#
loop_
_entity_poly.entity_id
_entity_poly.type
_entity_poly.pdbx_seq_one_letter_code
_entity_poly.pdbx_strand_id
1 'polypeptide(L)' 'MKLRERTEYLWDKYGFIPQKKLGQNFLIDPGIVNRIIEALKLSKKDIVLEIGAGTGVLTERLIPL' A
#
# COMPACT_ATOMS: atom_id res chain seq x y z
N MET A 1 9.64 -10.77 6.70
CA MET A 1 8.50 -10.23 7.45
C MET A 1 7.28 -10.30 6.55
N LYS A 2 6.18 -10.88 7.02
CA LYS A 2 4.91 -10.86 6.29
C LYS A 2 4.40 -9.42 6.19
N LEU A 3 3.69 -9.08 5.12
CA LEU A 3 3.23 -7.71 4.86
C LEU A 3 2.39 -7.12 6.01
N ARG A 4 1.59 -7.97 6.66
CA ARG A 4 0.86 -7.64 7.89
C ARG A 4 1.80 -7.21 9.03
N GLU A 5 2.79 -8.05 9.35
CA GLU A 5 3.75 -7.77 10.43
C GLU A 5 4.46 -6.44 10.17
N ARG A 6 4.87 -6.18 8.92
CA ARG A 6 5.51 -4.91 8.55
C ARG A 6 4.59 -3.71 8.80
N THR A 7 3.32 -3.84 8.43
CA THR A 7 2.32 -2.78 8.64
C THR A 7 2.15 -2.50 10.14
N GLU A 8 2.02 -3.55 10.95
CA GLU A 8 1.90 -3.43 12.41
C GLU A 8 3.18 -2.86 13.05
N TYR A 9 4.37 -3.23 12.55
CA TYR A 9 5.64 -2.66 12.99
C TYR A 9 5.73 -1.14 12.71
N LEU A 10 5.26 -0.68 11.55
CA LEU A 10 5.26 0.75 11.24
C LEU A 10 4.34 1.53 12.17
N TRP A 11 3.22 0.94 12.57
CA TRP A 11 2.30 1.54 13.53
C TRP A 11 2.95 1.71 14.90
N ASP A 12 3.56 0.64 15.42
CA ASP A 12 4.27 0.66 16.70
C ASP A 12 5.45 1.65 16.67
N LYS A 13 6.32 1.54 15.67
CA LYS A 13 7.53 2.37 15.52
C LYS A 13 7.23 3.87 15.53
N TYR A 14 6.14 4.29 14.89
CA TYR A 14 5.79 5.70 14.74
C TYR A 14 4.64 6.13 15.65
N GLY A 15 4.18 5.28 16.58
CA GLY A 15 3.04 5.58 17.45
C GLY A 15 1.75 5.88 16.68
N PHE A 16 1.60 5.27 15.50
CA PHE A 16 0.48 5.53 14.60
C PHE A 16 -0.67 4.56 14.88
N ILE A 17 -1.88 5.11 15.03
CA ILE A 17 -3.10 4.32 15.22
C ILE A 17 -4.05 4.62 14.04
N PRO A 18 -4.46 3.60 13.26
CA PRO A 18 -5.46 3.75 12.20
C PRO A 18 -6.74 4.42 12.68
N GLN A 19 -7.19 5.46 11.98
CA GLN A 19 -8.40 6.19 12.31
C GLN A 19 -9.58 5.73 11.44
N LYS A 20 -10.56 5.06 12.07
CA LYS A 20 -11.78 4.59 11.38
C LYS A 20 -12.56 5.73 10.70
N LYS A 21 -12.62 6.91 11.31
CA LYS A 21 -13.30 8.10 10.74
C LYS A 21 -12.68 8.61 9.43
N LEU A 22 -11.41 8.28 9.18
CA LEU A 22 -10.70 8.61 7.96
C LEU A 22 -10.72 7.48 6.93
N GLY A 23 -11.41 6.36 7.22
CA GLY A 23 -11.46 5.19 6.32
C GLY A 23 -10.12 4.48 6.14
N GLN A 24 -9.17 4.65 7.07
CA GLN A 24 -7.83 4.06 6.97
C GLN A 24 -7.87 2.54 7.12
N ASN A 25 -7.83 1.84 5.99
CA ASN A 25 -7.66 0.39 5.88
C ASN A 25 -6.38 0.12 5.09
N PHE A 26 -5.57 -0.85 5.53
CA PHE A 26 -4.23 -1.07 4.98
C PHE A 26 -4.14 -2.41 4.26
N LEU A 27 -3.43 -2.42 3.13
CA LEU A 27 -3.16 -3.63 2.36
C LEU A 27 -2.16 -4.52 3.10
N ILE A 28 -2.63 -5.68 3.56
CA ILE A 28 -1.82 -6.66 4.30
C ILE A 28 -1.64 -7.99 3.56
N ASP A 29 -2.32 -8.16 2.41
CA ASP A 29 -2.26 -9.35 1.57
C ASP A 29 -1.48 -9.05 0.27
N PRO A 30 -0.27 -9.63 0.10
CA PRO A 30 0.52 -9.46 -1.12
C PRO A 30 -0.17 -9.95 -2.40
N GLY A 31 -1.04 -10.96 -2.32
CA GLY A 31 -1.78 -11.48 -3.47
C GLY A 31 -2.79 -10.48 -3.99
N ILE A 32 -3.49 -9.77 -3.09
CA ILE A 32 -4.38 -8.66 -3.47
C ILE A 32 -3.59 -7.52 -4.09
N VAL A 33 -2.42 -7.16 -3.52
CA VAL A 33 -1.56 -6.13 -4.08
C VAL A 33 -1.14 -6.49 -5.52
N ASN A 34 -0.72 -7.73 -5.77
CA ASN A 34 -0.36 -8.18 -7.13
C ASN A 34 -1.53 -8.08 -8.10
N ARG A 35 -2.72 -8.52 -7.70
CA ARG A 35 -3.93 -8.45 -8.53
C ARG A 35 -4.31 -7.01 -8.89
N ILE A 36 -4.12 -6.06 -7.97
CA ILE A 36 -4.30 -4.63 -8.25
C ILE A 36 -3.31 -4.20 -9.34
N ILE A 37 -2.01 -4.47 -9.16
CA ILE A 37 -0.98 -4.09 -10.12
C ILE A 37 -1.24 -4.67 -11.52
N GLU A 38 -1.58 -5.95 -11.61
CA GLU A 38 -1.89 -6.62 -12.88
C GLU A 38 -3.14 -6.01 -13.57
N ALA A 39 -4.15 -5.63 -12.78
CA ALA A 39 -5.37 -5.03 -13.31
C ALA A 39 -5.16 -3.61 -13.87
N LEU A 40 -4.19 -2.85 -13.33
CA LEU A 40 -3.91 -1.48 -13.76
C LEU A 40 -3.27 -1.40 -15.15
N LYS A 41 -2.63 -2.49 -15.63
CA LYS A 41 -2.00 -2.59 -16.96
C LYS A 41 -1.09 -1.39 -17.32
N LEU A 42 -0.33 -0.93 -16.34
CA LEU A 42 0.56 0.23 -16.45
C LEU A 42 1.85 -0.10 -17.20
N SER A 43 2.47 0.96 -17.71
CA SER A 43 3.79 1.00 -18.31
C SER A 43 4.60 2.17 -17.73
N LYS A 44 5.92 2.14 -17.92
CA LYS A 44 6.86 3.20 -17.48
C LYS A 44 6.59 4.61 -18.02
N LYS A 45 5.67 4.74 -18.98
CA LYS A 45 5.29 6.01 -19.59
C LYS A 45 4.05 6.62 -18.94
N ASP A 46 3.34 5.85 -18.14
CA ASP A 46 2.09 6.29 -17.52
C ASP A 46 2.39 7.18 -16.30
N ILE A 47 1.57 8.21 -16.12
CA ILE A 47 1.60 9.07 -14.94
C ILE A 47 0.53 8.55 -13.97
N VAL A 48 0.96 8.13 -12.78
CA VAL A 48 0.08 7.54 -11.78
C VAL A 48 -0.16 8.55 -10.64
N LEU A 49 -1.43 8.75 -10.30
CA LEU A 49 -1.86 9.47 -9.10
C LEU A 49 -2.41 8.47 -8.09
N GLU A 50 -1.71 8.27 -6.97
CA GLU A 50 -2.18 7.47 -5.85
C GLU A 50 -2.79 8.37 -4.77
N ILE A 51 -4.05 8.10 -4.39
CA ILE A 51 -4.75 8.81 -3.32
C ILE A 51 -4.79 7.91 -2.08
N GLY A 52 -4.23 8.38 -0.97
CA GLY A 52 -4.25 7.65 0.30
C GLY A 52 -3.25 6.50 0.38
N ALA A 53 -1.97 6.77 0.10
CA ALA A 53 -0.89 5.77 0.07
C ALA A 53 -0.70 4.96 1.38
N GLY A 54 -1.19 5.47 2.52
CA GLY A 54 -1.13 4.76 3.80
C GLY A 54 0.31 4.40 4.20
N THR A 55 0.58 3.11 4.37
CA THR A 55 1.94 2.59 4.66
C THR A 55 2.84 2.46 3.43
N GLY A 56 2.40 2.91 2.25
CA GLY A 56 3.18 2.93 1.01
C GLY A 56 3.25 1.58 0.29
N VAL A 57 2.46 0.60 0.71
CA VAL A 57 2.52 -0.79 0.18
C VAL A 57 2.26 -0.84 -1.33
N LEU A 58 1.27 -0.08 -1.81
CA LEU A 58 0.98 -0.03 -3.23
C LEU A 58 1.97 0.88 -3.96
N THR A 59 2.33 2.03 -3.37
CA THR A 59 3.35 2.95 -3.89
C THR A 59 4.66 2.24 -4.24
N GLU A 60 5.18 1.41 -3.34
CA GLU A 60 6.42 0.64 -3.57
C GLU A 60 6.33 -0.31 -4.77
N ARG A 61 5.13 -0.79 -5.08
CA ARG A 61 4.87 -1.68 -6.21
C ARG A 61 4.63 -0.92 -7.51
N LEU A 62 4.25 0.35 -7.43
CA LEU A 62 4.04 1.23 -8.56
C LEU A 62 5.34 1.86 -9.07
N ILE A 63 6.28 2.21 -8.18
CA ILE A 63 7.57 2.86 -8.53
C ILE A 63 8.36 2.16 -9.67
N PRO A 64 8.49 0.82 -9.72
CA PRO A 64 9.30 0.17 -10.76
C PRO A 64 8.59 0.00 -12.11
N LEU A 65 7.29 0.29 -12.20
CA LEU A 65 6.43 0.00 -13.36
C LEU A 65 6.54 1.01 -14.49
#